data_AF-A0A3E1Y2Y3-F1
#
_entry.id   AF-A0A3E1Y2Y3-F1
#
_cell.length_a   1.000
_cell.length_b   1.000
_cell.length_c   1.000
_cell.angle_alpha   90.00
_cell.angle_beta   90.00
_cell.angle_gamma   90.00
#
_symmetry.space_group_name_H-M   'P 1'
#
loop_
_entity.id
_entity.type
_entity.pdbx_description
1 polymer ?
#
loop_
_entity_poly.entity_id
_entity_poly.type
_entity_poly.pdbx_seq_one_letter_code
_entity_poly.pdbx_strand_id
1 'polypeptide(L)' 'MKDFKLDRSAFKIQSFEEAENRNIFSKDTPYAERLRQAYYLISQAYGFTMQNQPKLDKNYFIIKKFGR' A
#
# COMPACT_ATOMS: atom_id res chain seq x y z
N MET A 1 -16.82 19.32 6.37
CA MET A 1 -15.43 19.20 5.87
C MET A 1 -14.43 19.81 6.88
N LYS A 2 -14.56 19.52 8.19
CA LYS A 2 -13.68 20.08 9.24
C LYS A 2 -12.68 19.06 9.80
N ASP A 3 -12.72 17.82 9.31
CA ASP A 3 -12.18 16.66 10.03
C ASP A 3 -10.91 16.06 9.40
N PHE A 4 -10.45 16.60 8.27
CA PHE A 4 -9.16 16.22 7.69
C PHE A 4 -8.07 17.22 8.09
N LYS A 5 -7.91 17.42 9.40
CA LYS A 5 -6.80 18.22 9.92
C LYS A 5 -5.54 17.36 9.83
N LEU A 6 -4.55 17.83 9.06
CA LEU A 6 -3.25 17.17 8.97
C LEU A 6 -2.68 16.99 10.39
N ASP A 7 -2.47 15.75 10.79
CA ASP A 7 -1.80 15.44 12.04
C ASP A 7 -0.31 15.77 11.92
N ARG A 8 0.07 16.93 12.47
CA ARG A 8 1.46 17.42 12.45
C ARG A 8 2.35 16.63 13.40
N SER A 9 1.80 15.80 14.28
CA SER A 9 2.57 14.93 15.17
C SER A 9 3.09 13.67 14.46
N ALA A 10 2.44 13.24 13.39
CA ALA A 10 2.90 12.13 12.56
C ALA A 10 4.23 12.45 11.86
N PHE A 11 4.41 13.71 11.44
CA PHE A 11 5.56 14.22 10.69
C PHE A 11 6.52 15.01 11.60
N LYS A 12 7.23 14.30 12.47
CA LYS A 12 8.30 14.86 13.31
C LYS A 12 9.68 14.62 12.70
N ILE A 13 10.62 15.53 12.98
CA ILE A 13 12.05 15.28 12.78
C ILE A 13 12.43 14.13 13.72
N GLN A 14 13.09 13.11 13.18
CA GLN A 14 13.46 11.89 13.91
C GLN A 14 14.86 11.45 13.47
N SER A 15 15.55 10.71 14.34
CA SER A 15 16.81 10.06 13.96
C SER A 15 16.57 8.90 12.98
N PHE A 16 17.63 8.44 12.32
CA PHE A 16 17.55 7.26 11.45
C PHE A 16 17.04 6.02 12.20
N GLU A 17 17.55 5.80 13.41
CA GLU A 17 17.18 4.68 14.28
C GLU A 17 15.71 4.77 14.72
N GLU A 18 15.23 5.97 15.05
CA GLU A 18 13.82 6.20 15.37
C GLU A 18 12.90 5.95 14.16
N ALA A 19 13.35 6.31 12.96
CA ALA A 19 12.60 6.03 11.73
C ALA A 19 12.53 4.53 11.44
N GLU A 20 13.63 3.81 11.68
CA GLU A 20 13.70 2.35 11.54
C GLU A 20 12.80 1.65 12.56
N ASN A 21 12.80 2.10 13.81
CA ASN A 21 11.92 1.54 14.85
C ASN A 21 10.43 1.84 14.63
N ARG A 22 10.09 2.91 13.88
CA ARG A 22 8.70 3.22 13.50
C ARG A 22 8.21 2.44 12.28
N ASN A 23 9.03 1.61 11.65
CA ASN A 23 8.59 0.83 10.51
C ASN A 23 7.56 -0.20 10.96
N ILE A 24 6.35 -0.11 10.42
CA ILE A 24 5.24 -1.03 10.72
C ILE A 24 5.57 -2.45 10.22
N PHE A 25 6.48 -2.55 9.24
CA PHE A 25 6.89 -3.80 8.61
C PHE A 25 8.39 -4.02 8.78
N SER A 26 8.77 -5.16 9.36
CA SER A 26 10.18 -5.54 9.52
C SER A 26 10.84 -5.83 8.17
N LYS A 27 12.13 -5.51 8.04
CA LYS A 27 12.95 -5.87 6.87
C LYS A 27 13.10 -7.38 6.69
N ASP A 28 12.98 -8.14 7.78
CA ASP A 28 13.09 -9.61 7.78
C ASP A 28 11.80 -10.30 7.29
N THR A 29 10.79 -9.52 6.92
CA THR A 29 9.52 -10.05 6.42
C THR A 29 9.72 -10.80 5.10
N PRO A 30 9.25 -12.06 4.99
CA PRO A 30 9.29 -12.82 3.75
C PRO A 30 8.63 -12.08 2.58
N TYR A 31 9.16 -12.25 1.37
CA TYR A 31 8.69 -11.52 0.18
C TYR A 31 7.18 -11.65 -0.06
N ALA A 32 6.62 -12.85 0.12
CA ALA A 32 5.19 -13.09 -0.03
C ALA A 32 4.34 -12.24 0.94
N GLU A 33 4.83 -12.05 2.16
CA GLU A 33 4.14 -11.27 3.17
C GLU A 33 4.29 -9.76 2.90
N ARG A 34 5.44 -9.32 2.37
CA ARG A 34 5.60 -7.94 1.86
C ARG A 34 4.61 -7.60 0.76
N LEU A 35 4.36 -8.54 -0.17
CA LEU A 35 3.36 -8.36 -1.23
C LEU A 35 1.94 -8.23 -0.65
N ARG A 36 1.60 -9.03 0.36
CA ARG A 36 0.30 -8.92 1.05
C ARG A 36 0.13 -7.58 1.76
N GLN A 37 1.16 -7.13 2.47
CA GLN A 37 1.17 -5.82 3.14
C GLN A 37 0.98 -4.67 2.14
N ALA A 38 1.73 -4.68 1.04
CA ALA A 38 1.58 -3.71 -0.02
C ALA A 38 0.17 -3.72 -0.62
N TYR A 39 -0.37 -4.91 -0.87
CA TYR A 39 -1.70 -5.05 -1.44
C TYR A 39 -2.81 -4.59 -0.47
N TYR A 40 -2.65 -4.84 0.83
CA TYR A 40 -3.53 -4.30 1.86
C TYR A 40 -3.57 -2.76 1.87
N LEU A 41 -2.40 -2.11 1.79
CA LEU A 41 -2.33 -0.65 1.71
C LEU A 41 -3.03 -0.09 0.47
N ILE A 42 -2.88 -0.76 -0.68
CA ILE A 42 -3.60 -0.41 -1.92
C ILE A 42 -5.11 -0.50 -1.69
N SER A 43 -5.58 -1.57 -1.04
CA SER A 43 -7.02 -1.76 -0.81
C SER A 43 -7.62 -0.68 0.09
N GLN A 44 -6.88 -0.24 1.12
CA GLN A 44 -7.28 0.88 1.97
C GLN A 44 -7.33 2.20 1.18
N ALA A 45 -6.33 2.45 0.31
CA ALA A 45 -6.25 3.67 -0.48
C ALA A 45 -7.39 3.79 -1.52
N TYR A 46 -7.77 2.68 -2.14
CA TYR A 46 -8.79 2.64 -3.20
C TYR A 46 -10.17 2.17 -2.73
N GLY A 47 -10.33 1.88 -1.43
CA GLY A 47 -11.64 1.59 -0.83
C GLY A 47 -12.22 0.22 -1.20
N PHE A 48 -11.39 -0.81 -1.41
CA PHE A 48 -11.85 -2.17 -1.66
C PHE A 48 -11.32 -3.17 -0.62
N THR A 49 -11.94 -4.35 -0.54
CA THR A 49 -11.54 -5.41 0.40
C THR A 49 -10.80 -6.53 -0.32
N MET A 50 -10.04 -7.32 0.44
CA MET A 50 -9.36 -8.50 -0.10
C MET A 50 -10.33 -9.54 -0.69
N GLN A 51 -11.58 -9.55 -0.23
CA GLN A 51 -12.64 -10.45 -0.71
C GLN A 51 -13.34 -9.89 -1.94
N ASN A 52 -13.45 -8.56 -2.05
CA ASN A 52 -14.13 -7.87 -3.15
C ASN A 52 -13.16 -7.01 -3.94
N GLN A 53 -12.24 -7.67 -4.63
CA GLN A 53 -11.20 -7.00 -5.40
C GLN A 53 -11.77 -6.50 -6.74
N PRO A 54 -11.47 -5.25 -7.14
CA PRO A 54 -11.87 -4.74 -8.44
C PRO A 54 -11.18 -5.56 -9.54
N LYS A 55 -11.98 -6.05 -10.48
CA LYS A 55 -11.47 -6.79 -11.65
C LYS A 55 -11.03 -5.80 -12.72
N LEU A 56 -9.97 -6.16 -13.45
CA LEU A 56 -9.53 -5.40 -14.61
C LEU A 56 -10.67 -5.36 -15.64
N ASP A 57 -11.06 -4.15 -16.06
CA ASP A 57 -11.99 -3.97 -17.16
C ASP A 57 -11.29 -4.28 -18.49
N LYS A 58 -11.64 -5.41 -19.09
CA LYS A 58 -11.05 -5.89 -20.34
C LYS A 58 -11.52 -5.13 -21.58
N ASN A 59 -12.54 -4.29 -21.47
CA ASN A 59 -13.01 -3.45 -22.58
C ASN A 59 -12.06 -2.26 -22.82
N TYR A 60 -11.46 -1.72 -21.75
CA TYR A 60 -10.54 -0.60 -21.83
C TYR A 60 -9.07 -1.02 -21.73
N PHE A 61 -8.78 -2.11 -21.01
CA PHE A 61 -7.41 -2.57 -20.78
C PHE A 61 -7.18 -3.94 -21.42
N ILE A 62 -6.28 -3.97 -22.39
CA ILE A 62 -5.92 -5.19 -23.12
C ILE A 62 -4.43 -5.47 -22.88
N ILE A 63 -4.13 -6.62 -22.27
CA ILE A 63 -2.76 -7.12 -22.20
C ILE A 63 -2.44 -7.75 -23.56
N LYS A 64 -1.72 -7.02 -24.42
CA LYS A 64 -1.16 -7.61 -25.63
C LYS A 64 0.01 -8.50 -25.26
N LYS A 65 -0.10 -9.79 -25.55
CA LYS A 65 1.05 -10.69 -25.49
C LYS A 65 2.03 -10.26 -26.57
N PHE A 66 3.21 -9.77 -26.19
CA PHE A 66 4.32 -9.68 -27.14
C PHE A 66 4.64 -11.10 -27.62
N GLY A 67 4.67 -11.28 -28.93
CA GLY A 67 4.83 -12.57 -29.61
C GLY A 67 6.12 -13.30 -29.22
N ARG A 68 6.17 -14.59 -29.56
CA ARG A 68 7.30 -15.50 -29.29
C ARG A 68 8.60 -15.00 -29.88
#